data_AF-B5LMS8-F1
#
_entry.id   AF-B5LMS8-F1
#
_cell.length_a   1.000
_cell.length_b   1.000
_cell.length_c   1.000
_cell.angle_alpha   90.00
_cell.angle_beta   90.00
_cell.angle_gamma   90.00
#
_symmetry.space_group_name_H-M   'P 1'
#
loop_
_entity.id
_entity.type
_entity.pdbx_description
1 polymer ?
#
loop_
_entity_poly.entity_id
_entity_poly.type
_entity_poly.pdbx_seq_one_letter_code
_entity_poly.pdbx_strand_id
1 'polypeptide(L)' 'MAVPKKRTSISKKKIRKNFWKKKAYTTALKAFSLAQSIFTGKSKSFFL' A
#
# COMPACT_ATOMS: atom_id res chain seq x y z
N MET A 1 22.80 -14.44 19.73
CA MET A 1 21.96 -13.91 18.63
C MET A 1 22.66 -14.15 17.30
N ALA A 2 21.93 -14.51 16.24
CA ALA A 2 22.54 -14.72 14.93
C ALA A 2 22.91 -13.38 14.29
N VAL A 3 24.15 -13.25 13.81
CA VAL A 3 24.68 -12.04 13.18
C VAL A 3 24.83 -12.27 11.67
N PRO A 4 24.40 -11.33 10.80
CA PRO A 4 24.57 -11.50 9.36
C PRO A 4 26.05 -11.48 8.97
N LYS A 5 26.51 -12.53 8.29
CA LYS A 5 27.90 -12.65 7.85
C LYS A 5 28.30 -11.61 6.80
N LYS A 6 27.34 -11.14 5.99
CA LYS A 6 27.54 -10.16 4.91
C LYS A 6 26.35 -9.20 4.83
N ARG A 7 26.60 -7.98 4.38
CA ARG A 7 25.54 -7.00 4.12
C ARG A 7 24.66 -7.45 2.94
N THR A 8 23.39 -7.08 2.99
CA THR A 8 22.49 -7.29 1.85
C THR A 8 22.91 -6.42 0.67
N SER A 9 22.78 -6.98 -0.54
CA SER A 9 23.03 -6.21 -1.77
C SER A 9 22.03 -5.06 -1.88
N ILE A 10 22.42 -4.02 -2.61
CA ILE A 10 21.58 -2.83 -2.82
C ILE A 10 20.25 -3.22 -3.49
N SER A 11 20.29 -4.12 -4.48
CA SER A 11 19.10 -4.63 -5.18
C SER A 11 18.14 -5.33 -4.22
N LYS A 12 18.62 -6.29 -3.41
CA LYS A 12 17.80 -7.02 -2.44
C LYS A 12 17.19 -6.10 -1.37
N LYS A 13 17.92 -5.07 -0.95
CA LYS A 13 17.40 -4.03 -0.04
C LYS A 13 16.26 -3.23 -0.69
N LYS A 14 16.42 -2.81 -1.96
CA LYS A 14 15.39 -2.06 -2.70
C LYS A 14 14.12 -2.88 -2.92
N ILE A 15 14.25 -4.15 -3.30
CA ILE A 15 13.11 -5.07 -3.50
C ILE A 15 12.27 -5.17 -2.22
N ARG A 16 12.90 -5.39 -1.06
CA ARG A 16 12.18 -5.45 0.23
C ARG A 16 11.43 -4.16 0.55
N LYS A 17 12.04 -2.99 0.29
CA LYS A 17 11.35 -1.69 0.46
C LYS A 17 10.18 -1.52 -0.51
N ASN A 18 10.32 -1.96 -1.76
CA ASN A 18 9.25 -1.88 -2.76
C ASN A 18 8.04 -2.73 -2.37
N PHE A 19 8.22 -3.89 -1.75
CA PHE A 19 7.10 -4.68 -1.22
C PHE A 19 6.29 -3.91 -0.18
N TRP A 20 6.96 -3.15 0.70
CA TRP A 20 6.25 -2.31 1.67
C TRP A 20 5.50 -1.16 0.99
N LYS A 21 6.14 -0.48 0.03
CA LYS A 21 5.50 0.60 -0.76
C LYS A 21 4.31 0.13 -1.60
N LYS A 22 4.36 -1.09 -2.15
CA LYS A 22 3.27 -1.67 -2.97
C LYS A 22 1.96 -1.79 -2.18
N LYS A 23 2.02 -2.00 -0.86
CA LYS A 23 0.82 -2.03 -0.01
C LYS A 23 0.10 -0.68 0.02
N ALA A 24 0.82 0.44 -0.01
CA ALA A 24 0.22 1.76 -0.04
C ALA A 24 -0.54 2.04 -1.35
N TYR A 25 -0.05 1.49 -2.47
CA TYR A 25 -0.71 1.62 -3.76
C TYR A 25 -2.09 0.93 -3.77
N THR A 26 -2.19 -0.27 -3.21
CA THR A 26 -3.47 -0.99 -3.17
C THR A 26 -4.48 -0.31 -2.25
N THR A 27 -4.04 0.28 -1.14
CA THR A 27 -4.92 1.09 -0.28
C THR A 27 -5.38 2.37 -0.96
N ALA A 28 -4.50 3.04 -1.72
CA ALA A 28 -4.85 4.26 -2.44
C ALA A 28 -5.93 4.01 -3.50
N LEU A 29 -5.83 2.90 -4.26
CA LEU A 29 -6.85 2.53 -5.24
C LEU A 29 -8.23 2.30 -4.60
N LYS A 30 -8.27 1.60 -3.47
CA LYS A 30 -9.53 1.38 -2.72
C LYS A 30 -10.10 2.70 -2.19
N ALA A 31 -9.26 3.55 -1.62
CA ALA A 31 -9.68 4.85 -1.11
C ALA A 31 -10.23 5.75 -2.22
N PHE A 32 -9.60 5.75 -3.40
CA PHE A 32 -10.08 6.52 -4.55
C PHE A 32 -11.44 6.03 -5.07
N SER A 33 -11.61 4.71 -5.21
CA SER A 33 -12.89 4.12 -5.59
C SER A 33 -13.99 4.46 -4.58
N LEU A 34 -13.67 4.42 -3.28
CA LEU A 34 -14.60 4.79 -2.22
C LEU A 34 -14.99 6.27 -2.30
N ALA A 35 -14.02 7.17 -2.50
CA ALA A 35 -14.26 8.60 -2.60
C ALA A 35 -15.20 8.94 -3.77
N GLN A 36 -15.00 8.30 -4.94
CA GLN A 36 -15.93 8.47 -6.07
C GLN A 36 -17.35 7.98 -5.74
N SER A 37 -17.47 6.84 -5.06
CA SER A 37 -18.78 6.31 -4.66
C SER A 37 -19.54 7.31 -3.78
N ILE A 38 -18.85 7.89 -2.79
CA ILE A 38 -19.41 8.91 -1.88
C ILE A 38 -19.75 10.18 -2.66
N PHE A 39 -18.86 10.66 -3.54
CA PHE A 39 -19.04 11.89 -4.30
C PHE A 39 -20.31 11.89 -5.16
N THR A 40 -20.68 10.74 -5.74
CA THR A 40 -21.89 10.67 -6.58
C THR A 40 -23.20 10.73 -5.77
N GLY A 41 -23.17 10.53 -4.46
CA GLY A 41 -24.36 10.56 -3.59
C GLY A 41 -25.42 9.48 -3.87
N LYS A 42 -25.14 8.56 -4.80
CA LYS A 42 -26.09 7.49 -5.20
C LYS A 42 -26.10 6.33 -4.20
N SER A 43 -24.98 6.13 -3.51
CA SER A 43 -24.79 5.02 -2.58
C SER A 43 -25.42 5.34 -1.22
N LYS A 44 -26.59 4.74 -0.92
CA LYS A 44 -27.30 4.93 0.36
C LYS A 44 -26.68 4.19 1.55
N SER A 45 -25.68 3.35 1.31
CA SER A 45 -25.00 2.53 2.33
C SER A 45 -23.81 3.23 2.99
N PHE A 46 -23.25 4.26 2.34
CA PHE A 46 -22.16 5.04 2.89
C PHE A 46 -22.76 6.29 3.52
N PHE A 47 -22.81 6.31 4.85
CA PHE A 47 -23.16 7.49 5.63
C PHE A 47 -21.86 8.20 6.03
N LEU A 48 -21.77 9.49 5.76
CA LEU A 48 -20.79 10.39 6.35
C LEU A 48 -21.36 10.96 7.65
#